data_AF-A0A9D7ZAN8-F1
#
_entry.id   AF-A0A9D7ZAN8-F1
#
_cell.length_a   1.000
_cell.length_b   1.000
_cell.length_c   1.000
_cell.angle_alpha   90.00
_cell.angle_beta   90.00
_cell.angle_gamma   90.00
#
_symmetry.space_group_name_H-M   'P 1'
#
loop_
_entity.id
_entity.type
_entity.pdbx_description
1 polymer ?
#
loop_
_entity_poly.entity_id
_entity_poly.type
_entity_poly.pdbx_seq_one_letter_code
_entity_poly.pdbx_strand_id
1 'polypeptide(L)'
;MRKITLFFIFSVGLSWGQTITDTIQFMHYNLLNYRNITSYCTSSNNSPSKKDDYMSTIVGYLMPDIITVNEMVGDGGTGANRLLTNALNQDGRNYYKQANYSANSSLCNMLYYNKNKFGLLNQTKIDRALNKTQLVRQIDVYTLYY
;
A
#
# COMPACT_ATOMS: atom_id res chain seq x y z
N MET A 1 16.85 43.45 36.99
CA MET A 1 16.68 42.00 37.24
C MET A 1 15.22 41.53 37.18
N ARG A 2 14.23 42.23 37.77
CA ARG A 2 12.78 41.87 37.69
C ARG A 2 12.18 41.74 36.28
N LYS A 3 12.70 42.47 35.28
CA LYS A 3 12.20 42.43 33.89
C LYS A 3 12.62 41.16 33.12
N ILE A 4 13.71 40.51 33.52
CA ILE A 4 14.20 39.26 32.90
C ILE A 4 13.41 38.07 33.42
N THR A 5 12.99 38.11 34.69
CA THR A 5 12.17 37.05 35.31
C THR A 5 10.78 36.92 34.67
N LEU A 6 10.16 38.02 34.22
CA LEU A 6 8.87 37.95 33.51
C LEU A 6 8.96 37.31 32.13
N PHE A 7 10.10 37.43 31.45
CA PHE A 7 10.28 36.86 30.11
C PHE A 7 10.38 35.32 30.16
N PHE A 8 10.99 34.79 31.22
CA PHE A 8 11.08 33.35 31.47
C PHE A 8 9.73 32.71 31.82
N ILE A 9 8.81 33.46 32.43
CA ILE A 9 7.46 32.96 32.76
C ILE A 9 6.58 32.92 31.51
N PHE A 10 6.84 33.79 30.52
CA PHE A 10 6.09 33.82 29.25
C PHE A 10 6.45 32.66 28.30
N SER A 11 7.68 32.13 28.38
CA SER A 11 8.10 30.99 27.56
C SER A 11 7.56 29.62 28.01
N VAL A 12 7.10 29.50 29.27
CA VAL A 12 6.61 28.22 29.83
C VAL A 12 5.09 28.04 29.61
N GLY A 13 4.36 29.10 29.26
CA GLY A 13 2.90 29.08 29.07
C GLY A 13 2.40 28.69 27.67
N LEU A 14 3.29 28.42 26.71
CA LEU A 14 2.94 28.18 25.30
C LEU A 14 3.08 26.72 24.84
N SER A 15 3.47 25.79 25.70
CA SER A 15 3.45 24.36 25.37
C SER A 15 2.02 23.81 25.50
N TRP A 16 1.12 24.26 24.63
CA TRP A 16 -0.09 23.53 24.30
C TRP A 16 0.40 22.25 23.61
N GLY A 17 0.32 21.13 24.33
CA GLY A 17 0.71 19.82 23.79
C GLY A 17 -0.02 19.59 22.48
N GLN A 18 0.71 19.48 21.38
CA GLN A 18 0.17 18.94 20.16
C GLN A 18 -0.24 17.50 20.47
N THR A 19 -1.54 17.23 20.53
CA THR A 19 -2.03 15.85 20.47
C THR A 19 -1.65 15.34 19.10
N ILE A 20 -0.53 14.60 19.01
CA ILE A 20 -0.22 13.85 17.81
C ILE A 20 -1.28 12.76 17.73
N THR A 21 -2.33 13.00 16.96
CA THR A 21 -3.21 11.92 16.51
C THR A 21 -2.45 11.17 15.43
N ASP A 22 -1.99 9.96 15.75
CA ASP A 22 -1.40 9.11 14.72
C ASP A 22 -2.50 8.72 13.74
N THR A 23 -2.47 9.32 12.55
CA THR A 23 -3.44 9.05 11.49
C THR A 23 -2.93 7.91 10.63
N ILE A 24 -3.81 6.94 10.38
CA ILE A 24 -3.56 5.87 9.43
C ILE A 24 -4.27 6.22 8.13
N GLN A 25 -3.52 6.25 7.03
CA GLN A 25 -4.11 6.45 5.70
C GLN A 25 -4.20 5.13 4.93
N PHE A 26 -5.40 4.80 4.47
CA PHE A 26 -5.69 3.60 3.68
C PHE A 26 -6.03 3.97 2.23
N MET A 27 -5.43 3.24 1.28
CA MET A 27 -5.74 3.37 -0.14
C MET A 27 -6.10 2.00 -0.72
N HIS A 28 -7.21 1.94 -1.46
CA HIS A 28 -7.52 0.84 -2.36
C HIS A 28 -7.49 1.34 -3.80
N TYR A 29 -6.77 0.64 -4.69
CA TYR A 29 -6.59 1.09 -6.07
C TYR A 29 -6.68 -0.07 -7.06
N ASN A 30 -7.53 0.08 -8.07
CA ASN A 30 -7.63 -0.86 -9.19
C ASN A 30 -6.56 -0.53 -10.24
N LEU A 31 -5.59 -1.43 -10.46
CA LEU A 31 -4.47 -1.18 -11.37
C LEU A 31 -4.79 -1.45 -12.84
N LEU A 32 -6.01 -1.91 -13.14
CA LEU A 32 -6.56 -2.14 -14.48
C LEU A 32 -5.71 -3.09 -15.34
N ASN A 33 -5.75 -4.40 -15.10
CA ASN A 33 -4.99 -5.39 -15.85
C ASN A 33 -3.45 -5.18 -15.80
N TYR A 34 -2.90 -4.76 -14.67
CA TYR A 34 -1.50 -4.42 -14.49
C TYR A 34 -0.56 -5.60 -14.77
N ARG A 35 0.34 -5.39 -15.74
CA ARG A 35 1.32 -6.39 -16.23
C ARG A 35 0.71 -7.68 -16.79
N ASN A 36 -0.61 -7.75 -16.90
CA ASN A 36 -1.29 -8.87 -17.56
C ASN A 36 -1.48 -8.53 -19.03
N ILE A 37 -0.60 -9.07 -19.88
CA ILE A 37 -0.61 -8.80 -21.32
C ILE A 37 -1.51 -9.81 -22.02
N THR A 38 -2.50 -9.30 -22.78
CA THR A 38 -3.43 -10.09 -23.59
C THR A 38 -3.45 -9.59 -25.03
N SER A 39 -4.21 -10.24 -25.93
CA SER A 39 -4.32 -9.81 -27.33
C SER A 39 -4.93 -8.41 -27.50
N TYR A 40 -5.79 -7.99 -26.57
CA TYR A 40 -6.45 -6.67 -26.58
C TYR A 40 -5.87 -5.70 -25.55
N CYS A 41 -5.04 -6.19 -24.63
CA CYS A 41 -4.38 -5.42 -23.58
C CYS A 41 -2.86 -5.58 -23.70
N THR A 42 -2.27 -4.83 -24.62
CA THR A 42 -0.86 -4.93 -25.00
C THR A 42 -0.01 -3.89 -24.29
N SER A 43 1.31 -4.01 -24.34
CA SER A 43 2.21 -2.99 -23.81
C SER A 43 2.03 -1.60 -24.45
N SER A 44 1.38 -1.50 -25.62
CA SER A 44 1.08 -0.22 -26.28
C SER A 44 -0.08 0.53 -25.61
N ASN A 45 -1.14 -0.18 -25.19
CA ASN A 45 -2.33 0.43 -24.57
C ASN A 45 -2.42 0.20 -23.06
N ASN A 46 -1.55 -0.65 -22.51
CA ASN A 46 -1.46 -1.02 -21.11
C ASN A 46 0.01 -1.13 -20.67
N SER A 47 0.80 -0.10 -20.97
CA SER A 47 2.24 -0.06 -20.69
C SER A 47 2.53 -0.24 -19.18
N PRO A 48 3.28 -1.29 -18.79
CA PRO A 48 3.66 -1.47 -17.40
C PRO A 48 4.51 -0.35 -16.81
N SER A 49 5.47 0.17 -17.58
CA SER A 49 6.35 1.24 -17.10
C SER A 49 5.59 2.53 -16.83
N LYS A 50 4.71 2.94 -17.74
CA LYS A 50 3.87 4.12 -17.51
C LYS A 50 2.99 3.96 -16.27
N LYS A 51 2.45 2.77 -16.03
CA LYS A 51 1.66 2.49 -14.83
C LYS A 51 2.49 2.54 -13.55
N ASP A 52 3.73 2.06 -13.59
CA ASP A 52 4.66 2.20 -12.46
C ASP A 52 4.90 3.69 -12.15
N ASP A 53 5.19 4.51 -13.17
CA ASP A 53 5.45 5.95 -13.02
C ASP A 53 4.23 6.70 -12.46
N TYR A 54 3.03 6.41 -12.98
CA TYR A 54 1.78 7.01 -12.48
C TYR A 54 1.49 6.56 -11.05
N MET A 55 1.70 5.28 -10.74
CA MET A 55 1.50 4.78 -9.38
C MET A 55 2.51 5.42 -8.41
N SER A 56 3.77 5.61 -8.83
CA SER A 56 4.77 6.34 -8.03
C SER A 56 4.30 7.77 -7.73
N THR A 57 3.74 8.44 -8.73
CA THR A 57 3.20 9.80 -8.57
C THR A 57 2.03 9.83 -7.58
N ILE A 58 1.06 8.92 -7.72
CA ILE A 58 -0.11 8.81 -6.83
C ILE A 58 0.31 8.51 -5.39
N VAL A 59 1.21 7.55 -5.19
CA VAL A 59 1.71 7.15 -3.87
C VAL A 59 2.59 8.22 -3.25
N GLY A 60 3.40 8.91 -4.06
CA GLY A 60 4.20 10.05 -3.62
C GLY A 60 3.35 11.21 -3.10
N TYR A 61 2.19 11.46 -3.72
CA TYR A 61 1.25 12.48 -3.25
C TYR A 61 0.46 12.04 -2.02
N LEU A 62 -0.12 10.83 -2.05
CA LEU A 62 -1.01 10.36 -1.00
C LEU A 62 -0.29 9.85 0.24
N MET A 63 0.93 9.30 0.09
CA MET A 63 1.71 8.65 1.16
C MET A 63 0.89 7.71 2.07
N PRO A 64 0.06 6.79 1.51
CA PRO A 64 -0.78 5.91 2.33
C PRO A 64 0.06 4.99 3.21
N ASP A 65 -0.44 4.59 4.36
CA ASP A 65 0.22 3.62 5.24
C ASP A 65 -0.17 2.17 4.93
N ILE A 66 -1.38 1.97 4.38
CA ILE A 66 -1.85 0.68 3.90
C ILE A 66 -2.32 0.87 2.46
N ILE A 67 -1.81 0.04 1.56
CA ILE A 67 -2.15 0.03 0.14
C ILE A 67 -2.70 -1.34 -0.20
N THR A 68 -3.89 -1.39 -0.75
CA THR A 68 -4.44 -2.60 -1.36
C THR A 68 -4.71 -2.34 -2.82
N VAL A 69 -4.46 -3.36 -3.65
CA VAL A 69 -4.68 -3.27 -5.08
C VAL A 69 -5.40 -4.50 -5.59
N ASN A 70 -6.19 -4.33 -6.64
CA ASN A 70 -6.72 -5.41 -7.45
C ASN A 70 -6.29 -5.24 -8.92
N GLU A 71 -6.60 -6.25 -9.74
CA GLU A 71 -6.30 -6.24 -11.19
C GLU A 71 -4.81 -6.23 -11.49
N MET A 72 -4.02 -6.92 -10.67
CA MET A 72 -2.62 -7.25 -10.89
C MET A 72 -2.49 -8.62 -11.57
N VAL A 73 -1.50 -8.82 -12.43
CA VAL A 73 -1.20 -10.13 -13.02
C VAL A 73 -0.95 -11.21 -11.95
N GLY A 74 -1.55 -12.38 -12.14
CA GLY A 74 -1.28 -13.58 -11.34
C GLY A 74 -0.10 -14.37 -11.91
N ASP A 75 1.13 -13.95 -11.61
CA ASP A 75 2.37 -14.46 -12.23
C ASP A 75 3.40 -15.05 -11.24
N GLY A 76 2.93 -15.54 -10.09
CA GLY A 76 3.83 -16.05 -9.04
C GLY A 76 4.48 -14.95 -8.19
N GLY A 77 4.01 -13.70 -8.31
CA GLY A 77 4.41 -12.59 -7.46
C GLY A 77 5.45 -11.67 -8.08
N THR A 78 5.81 -11.88 -9.34
CA THR A 78 6.71 -10.98 -10.06
C THR A 78 6.06 -9.61 -10.25
N GLY A 79 4.81 -9.55 -10.69
CA GLY A 79 4.05 -8.31 -10.81
C GLY A 79 3.92 -7.57 -9.48
N ALA A 80 3.68 -8.30 -8.39
CA ALA A 80 3.61 -7.74 -7.04
C ALA A 80 4.93 -7.08 -6.63
N ASN A 81 6.05 -7.80 -6.79
CA ASN A 81 7.36 -7.26 -6.47
C ASN A 81 7.73 -6.06 -7.35
N ARG A 82 7.34 -6.07 -8.63
CA ARG A 82 7.59 -4.94 -9.54
C ARG A 82 6.82 -3.70 -9.14
N LEU A 83 5.55 -3.81 -8.72
CA LEU A 83 4.83 -2.64 -8.22
C LEU A 83 5.51 -2.06 -6.98
N LEU A 84 5.91 -2.93 -6.04
CA LEU A 84 6.64 -2.51 -4.83
C LEU A 84 7.94 -1.77 -5.18
N THR A 85 8.76 -2.37 -6.04
CA THR A 85 10.11 -1.90 -6.31
C THR A 85 10.15 -0.77 -7.32
N ASN A 86 9.25 -0.71 -8.30
CA ASN A 86 9.27 0.30 -9.36
C ASN A 86 8.30 1.47 -9.12
N ALA A 87 7.38 1.39 -8.15
CA ALA A 87 6.42 2.46 -7.89
C ALA A 87 6.32 2.85 -6.42
N LEU A 88 6.14 1.89 -5.51
CA LEU A 88 5.88 2.21 -4.11
C LEU A 88 7.15 2.71 -3.40
N ASN A 89 8.24 1.96 -3.54
CA ASN A 89 9.56 2.29 -2.99
C ASN A 89 10.43 3.02 -4.03
N GLN A 90 9.99 4.21 -4.41
CA GLN A 90 10.67 5.12 -5.34
C GLN A 90 10.81 6.52 -4.73
N ASP A 91 11.60 7.38 -5.37
CA ASP A 91 11.78 8.79 -4.97
C ASP A 91 12.18 8.96 -3.49
N GLY A 92 13.07 8.09 -3.01
CA GLY A 92 13.55 8.08 -1.62
C GLY A 92 12.67 7.29 -0.64
N ARG A 93 11.45 6.87 -1.04
CA ARG A 93 10.64 5.94 -0.25
C ARG A 93 11.25 4.54 -0.30
N ASN A 94 11.42 3.90 0.86
CA ASN A 94 11.96 2.54 0.97
C ASN A 94 11.31 1.71 2.10
N TYR A 95 10.19 2.21 2.62
CA TYR A 95 9.53 1.70 3.81
C TYR A 95 8.27 0.87 3.52
N TYR A 96 7.80 0.80 2.28
CA TYR A 96 6.73 -0.15 1.95
C TYR A 96 7.26 -1.57 1.96
N LYS A 97 6.44 -2.48 2.48
CA LYS A 97 6.64 -3.93 2.45
C LYS A 97 5.38 -4.59 1.90
N GLN A 98 5.54 -5.62 1.08
CA GLN A 98 4.42 -6.41 0.57
C GLN A 98 4.06 -7.53 1.55
N ALA A 99 2.77 -7.89 1.61
CA ALA A 99 2.34 -9.15 2.19
C ALA A 99 2.78 -10.34 1.32
N ASN A 100 2.53 -11.57 1.77
CA ASN A 100 2.88 -12.75 0.98
C ASN A 100 2.00 -12.79 -0.28
N TYR A 101 2.58 -13.11 -1.42
CA TYR A 101 1.80 -13.26 -2.65
C TYR A 101 0.93 -14.52 -2.60
N SER A 102 -0.31 -14.41 -3.07
CA SER A 102 -1.24 -15.53 -3.20
C SER A 102 -2.23 -15.23 -4.33
N ALA A 103 -2.45 -16.19 -5.22
CA ALA A 103 -3.39 -16.04 -6.33
C ALA A 103 -3.91 -17.40 -6.82
N ASN A 104 -5.09 -17.39 -7.42
CA ASN A 104 -5.71 -18.57 -8.05
C ASN A 104 -6.31 -18.28 -9.44
N SER A 105 -5.91 -17.17 -10.06
CA SER A 105 -6.46 -16.65 -11.32
C SER A 105 -5.39 -15.88 -12.10
N SER A 106 -5.68 -15.52 -13.35
CA SER A 106 -4.81 -14.67 -14.17
C SER A 106 -4.66 -13.25 -13.63
N LEU A 107 -5.59 -12.84 -12.75
CA LEU A 107 -5.55 -11.58 -12.03
C LEU A 107 -5.73 -11.80 -10.54
N CYS A 108 -4.98 -11.06 -9.74
CA CYS A 108 -4.96 -11.14 -8.28
C CYS A 108 -5.06 -9.76 -7.63
N ASN A 109 -5.11 -9.77 -6.31
CA ASN A 109 -4.98 -8.60 -5.45
C ASN A 109 -3.68 -8.70 -4.65
N MET A 110 -3.26 -7.58 -4.05
CA MET A 110 -2.10 -7.53 -3.15
C MET A 110 -2.31 -6.48 -2.05
N LEU A 111 -1.67 -6.69 -0.91
CA LEU A 111 -1.53 -5.69 0.15
C LEU A 111 -0.06 -5.30 0.32
N TYR A 112 0.18 -4.00 0.45
CA TYR A 112 1.44 -3.38 0.86
C TYR A 112 1.18 -2.50 2.08
N TYR A 113 2.16 -2.36 2.94
CA TYR A 113 2.05 -1.57 4.17
C TYR A 113 3.36 -0.84 4.48
N ASN A 114 3.24 0.30 5.17
CA ASN A 114 4.34 1.04 5.73
C ASN A 114 4.95 0.25 6.90
N LYS A 115 6.13 -0.33 6.70
CA LYS A 115 6.82 -1.19 7.68
C LYS A 115 7.29 -0.44 8.93
N ASN A 116 7.27 0.89 8.91
CA ASN A 116 7.59 1.72 10.06
C ASN A 116 6.40 1.88 11.01
N LYS A 117 5.18 1.56 10.54
CA LYS A 117 3.95 1.62 11.35
C LYS A 117 3.30 0.26 11.57
N PHE A 118 3.46 -0.67 10.63
CA PHE A 118 2.77 -1.96 10.68
C PHE A 118 3.70 -3.14 10.47
N GLY A 119 3.36 -4.26 11.09
CA GLY A 119 3.79 -5.59 10.70
C GLY A 119 2.61 -6.46 10.25
N LEU A 120 2.91 -7.52 9.49
CA LEU A 120 1.93 -8.53 9.11
C LEU A 120 1.83 -9.60 10.21
N LEU A 121 0.70 -9.66 10.90
CA LEU A 121 0.45 -10.65 11.96
C LEU A 121 -0.04 -11.98 11.38
N ASN A 122 -1.03 -11.93 10.49
CA ASN A 122 -1.62 -13.10 9.88
C ASN A 122 -2.07 -12.81 8.45
N GLN A 123 -2.05 -13.85 7.62
CA GLN A 123 -2.57 -13.81 6.27
C GLN A 123 -3.24 -15.14 5.94
N THR A 124 -4.48 -15.09 5.51
CA THR A 124 -5.24 -16.23 5.01
C THR A 124 -5.99 -15.85 3.74
N LYS A 125 -6.78 -16.77 3.20
CA LYS A 125 -7.60 -16.55 2.01
C LYS A 125 -8.93 -17.28 2.09
N ILE A 126 -9.91 -16.74 1.39
CA ILE A 126 -11.17 -17.39 1.08
C ILE A 126 -11.13 -17.71 -0.41
N ASP A 127 -10.97 -18.99 -0.75
CA ASP A 127 -10.90 -19.46 -2.14
C ASP A 127 -12.04 -20.42 -2.51
N ARG A 128 -13.00 -20.61 -1.60
CA ARG A 128 -14.20 -21.43 -1.80
C ARG A 128 -15.47 -20.73 -1.35
N ALA A 129 -16.55 -20.94 -2.10
CA ALA A 129 -17.89 -20.57 -1.70
C ALA A 129 -18.44 -21.52 -0.61
N LEU A 130 -19.60 -21.21 -0.04
CA LEU A 130 -20.26 -22.03 1.00
C LEU A 130 -20.51 -23.49 0.55
N ASN A 131 -20.76 -23.70 -0.75
CA ASN A 131 -20.94 -25.03 -1.35
C ASN A 131 -19.61 -25.72 -1.72
N LYS A 132 -18.46 -25.22 -1.24
CA LYS A 132 -17.09 -25.70 -1.51
C LYS A 132 -16.59 -25.52 -2.94
N THR A 133 -17.35 -24.89 -3.83
CA THR A 133 -16.90 -24.56 -5.19
C THR A 133 -15.79 -23.52 -5.14
N GLN A 134 -14.76 -23.68 -5.98
CA GLN A 134 -13.64 -22.74 -6.05
C GLN A 134 -14.08 -21.37 -6.59
N LEU A 135 -13.65 -20.30 -5.94
CA LEU A 135 -13.88 -18.94 -6.41
C LEU A 135 -12.98 -18.63 -7.61
N VAL A 136 -13.53 -17.93 -8.61
CA VAL A 136 -12.78 -17.49 -9.80
C VAL A 136 -11.59 -16.59 -9.42
N ARG A 137 -11.74 -15.84 -8.32
CA ARG A 137 -10.69 -15.06 -7.68
C ARG A 137 -10.81 -15.24 -6.18
N GLN A 138 -9.71 -15.66 -5.56
CA GLN A 138 -9.62 -15.75 -4.10
C GLN A 138 -9.74 -14.35 -3.48
N ILE A 139 -10.19 -14.30 -2.24
CA ILE A 139 -10.23 -13.10 -1.41
C ILE A 139 -9.15 -13.26 -0.36
N ASP A 140 -8.14 -12.39 -0.35
CA ASP A 140 -7.14 -12.41 0.72
C ASP A 140 -7.64 -11.69 1.96
N VAL A 141 -7.29 -12.23 3.12
CA VAL A 141 -7.61 -11.68 4.43
C VAL A 141 -6.31 -11.44 5.17
N TYR A 142 -6.06 -10.19 5.53
CA TYR A 142 -4.84 -9.75 6.19
C TYR A 142 -5.14 -9.22 7.59
N THR A 143 -4.29 -9.54 8.56
CA THR A 143 -4.29 -8.94 9.88
C THR A 143 -2.95 -8.24 10.08
N LEU A 144 -2.98 -6.93 10.27
CA LEU A 144 -1.81 -6.12 10.58
C LEU A 144 -1.78 -5.80 12.09
N TYR A 145 -0.60 -5.53 12.63
CA TYR A 145 -0.41 -5.02 13.99
C TYR A 145 0.42 -3.72 13.95
N TYR A 146 0.20 -2.83 14.91
CA TYR A 146 0.89 -1.56 15.10
C TYR A 146 1.70 -1.56 16.40
#